data_AF-A0A0E0D4J9-F1
#
_entry.id   AF-A0A0E0D4J9-F1
#
_cell.length_a   1.000
_cell.length_b   1.000
_cell.length_c   1.000
_cell.angle_alpha   90.00
_cell.angle_beta   90.00
_cell.angle_gamma   90.00
#
_symmetry.space_group_name_H-M   'P 1'
#
loop_
_entity.id
_entity.type
_entity.pdbx_description
1 polymer ?
#
loop_
_entity_poly.entity_id
_entity_poly.type
_entity_poly.pdbx_seq_one_letter_code
_entity_poly.pdbx_strand_id
1 'polypeptide(L)'
;MSFHDETLPSEGAKVAHFCSMCGPKFCSMKITEDIRKYADEHGYGTVEEAVIQGMNAMSAEFSAARKTISGEQHGEAGGEIYVPESYTARK
;
A
#
# COMPACT_ATOMS: atom_id res chain seq x y z
N MET A 1 -20.22 -1.28 -18.19
CA MET A 1 -20.22 -1.58 -16.74
C MET A 1 -20.30 -3.06 -16.41
N SER A 2 -20.68 -3.95 -17.35
CA SER A 2 -20.88 -5.39 -17.08
C SER A 2 -19.71 -6.07 -16.34
N PHE A 3 -18.47 -5.89 -16.81
CA PHE A 3 -17.30 -6.52 -16.20
C PHE A 3 -16.94 -6.00 -14.79
N HIS A 4 -17.32 -4.76 -14.46
CA HIS A 4 -17.13 -4.22 -13.12
C HIS A 4 -18.09 -4.89 -12.14
N ASP A 5 -19.35 -4.98 -12.54
CA ASP A 5 -20.45 -5.46 -11.70
C ASP A 5 -20.45 -7.00 -11.58
N GLU A 6 -19.80 -7.72 -12.51
CA GLU A 6 -19.55 -9.17 -12.43
C GLU A 6 -18.78 -9.57 -11.16
N THR A 7 -17.85 -8.72 -10.71
CA THR A 7 -16.98 -9.00 -9.55
C THR A 7 -17.36 -8.18 -8.32
N LEU A 8 -18.09 -7.07 -8.51
CA LEU A 8 -18.58 -6.19 -7.45
C LEU A 8 -20.06 -5.83 -7.67
N PRO A 9 -21.02 -6.75 -7.45
CA PRO A 9 -22.43 -6.57 -7.82
C PRO A 9 -23.22 -5.64 -6.88
N SER A 10 -22.64 -5.24 -5.76
CA SER A 10 -23.30 -4.34 -4.80
C SER A 10 -23.46 -2.94 -5.38
N GLU A 11 -24.63 -2.34 -5.25
CA GLU A 11 -24.86 -0.92 -5.64
C GLU A 11 -23.87 0.03 -4.94
N GLY A 12 -23.43 -0.30 -3.72
CA GLY A 12 -22.41 0.46 -3.01
C GLY A 12 -21.05 0.47 -3.70
N ALA A 13 -20.73 -0.52 -4.54
CA ALA A 13 -19.47 -0.58 -5.27
C ALA A 13 -19.38 0.48 -6.39
N LYS A 14 -20.53 0.98 -6.87
CA LYS A 14 -20.58 2.02 -7.92
C LYS A 14 -20.11 3.39 -7.43
N VAL A 15 -20.15 3.60 -6.11
CA VAL A 15 -19.66 4.82 -5.45
C VAL A 15 -18.42 4.57 -4.61
N ALA A 16 -17.94 3.33 -4.54
CA ALA A 16 -16.77 2.97 -3.79
C ALA A 16 -15.50 3.46 -4.50
N HIS A 17 -14.53 3.96 -3.73
CA HIS A 17 -13.24 4.42 -4.24
C HIS A 17 -12.27 3.26 -4.46
N PHE A 18 -12.73 2.17 -5.10
CA PHE A 18 -11.90 1.07 -5.56
C PHE A 18 -12.62 0.24 -6.63
N CYS A 19 -11.85 -0.41 -7.48
CA CYS A 19 -12.34 -1.42 -8.41
C CYS A 19 -11.84 -2.82 -8.00
N SER A 20 -12.33 -3.86 -8.66
CA SER A 20 -11.97 -5.26 -8.39
C SER A 20 -10.48 -5.58 -8.62
N MET A 21 -9.77 -4.77 -9.41
CA MET A 21 -8.33 -4.98 -9.67
C MET A 21 -7.44 -4.57 -8.50
N CYS A 22 -7.78 -3.49 -7.80
CA CYS A 22 -6.93 -2.92 -6.76
C CYS A 22 -7.46 -3.16 -5.34
N GLY A 23 -8.76 -3.41 -5.20
CA GLY A 23 -9.41 -3.54 -3.90
C GLY A 23 -9.33 -2.28 -3.04
N PRO A 24 -9.92 -2.30 -1.83
CA PRO A 24 -10.09 -1.11 -1.01
C PRO A 24 -8.79 -0.52 -0.46
N LYS A 25 -7.73 -1.34 -0.32
CA LYS A 25 -6.47 -0.90 0.30
C LYS A 25 -5.43 -0.38 -0.69
N PHE A 26 -5.49 -0.82 -1.96
CA PHE A 26 -4.44 -0.54 -2.95
C PHE A 26 -4.93 0.25 -4.15
N CYS A 27 -6.10 0.90 -4.05
CA CYS A 27 -6.57 1.79 -5.11
C CYS A 27 -5.69 3.03 -5.22
N SER A 28 -4.92 3.13 -6.31
CA SER A 28 -3.97 4.21 -6.57
C SER A 28 -4.62 5.60 -6.54
N MET A 29 -5.83 5.73 -7.09
CA MET A 29 -6.57 6.99 -7.09
C MET A 29 -6.95 7.43 -5.66
N LYS A 30 -7.44 6.48 -4.84
CA LYS A 30 -7.80 6.77 -3.45
C LYS A 30 -6.58 7.15 -2.61
N ILE A 31 -5.48 6.41 -2.76
CA ILE A 31 -4.21 6.71 -2.11
C ILE A 31 -3.73 8.12 -2.48
N THR A 32 -3.83 8.51 -3.75
CA THR A 32 -3.44 9.86 -4.19
C THR A 32 -4.32 10.94 -3.56
N GLU A 33 -5.62 10.72 -3.45
CA GLU A 33 -6.54 11.63 -2.75
C GLU A 33 -6.18 11.77 -1.27
N ASP A 34 -5.86 10.66 -0.61
CA ASP A 34 -5.49 10.66 0.82
C ASP A 34 -4.16 11.38 1.06
N ILE A 35 -3.17 11.22 0.17
CA ILE A 35 -1.89 11.95 0.25
C ILE A 35 -2.10 13.46 0.12
N ARG A 36 -2.99 13.90 -0.78
CA ARG A 36 -3.29 15.34 -0.93
C ARG A 36 -3.94 15.91 0.33
N LYS A 37 -4.92 15.18 0.89
CA LYS A 37 -5.55 15.56 2.16
C LYS A 37 -4.54 15.62 3.31
N TYR A 38 -3.67 14.62 3.38
CA TYR A 38 -2.57 14.60 4.35
C TYR A 38 -1.64 15.81 4.18
N ALA A 39 -1.30 16.17 2.93
CA ALA A 39 -0.51 17.34 2.61
C ALA A 39 -1.15 18.64 3.15
N ASP A 40 -2.44 18.81 2.89
CA ASP A 40 -3.23 19.97 3.33
C ASP A 40 -3.35 20.05 4.87
N GLU A 41 -3.62 18.92 5.55
CA GLU A 41 -3.79 18.86 7.00
C GLU A 41 -2.51 19.16 7.77
N HIS A 42 -1.35 18.77 7.23
CA HIS A 42 -0.05 18.93 7.87
C HIS A 42 0.70 20.18 7.40
N GLY A 43 0.11 20.96 6.48
CA GLY A 43 0.68 22.21 5.99
C GLY A 43 1.93 22.03 5.13
N TYR A 44 2.04 20.91 4.41
CA TYR A 44 3.10 20.72 3.44
C TYR A 44 2.89 21.66 2.23
N GLY A 45 3.94 22.37 1.80
CA GLY A 45 3.84 23.35 0.72
C GLY A 45 3.56 22.73 -0.64
N THR A 46 3.96 21.47 -0.82
CA THR A 46 3.73 20.67 -2.03
C THR A 46 3.36 19.22 -1.69
N VAL A 47 2.70 18.53 -2.63
CA VAL A 47 2.37 17.11 -2.48
C VAL A 47 3.65 16.26 -2.46
N GLU A 48 4.65 16.66 -3.24
CA GLU A 48 5.95 15.99 -3.32
C GLU A 48 6.67 15.99 -1.96
N GLU A 49 6.62 17.10 -1.22
CA GLU A 49 7.18 17.18 0.14
C GLU A 49 6.45 16.24 1.10
N ALA A 50 5.11 16.21 1.05
CA ALA A 50 4.30 15.32 1.87
C ALA A 50 4.62 13.84 1.60
N VAL A 51 4.80 13.48 0.32
CA VAL A 51 5.21 12.13 -0.08
C VAL A 51 6.58 11.76 0.47
N ILE A 52 7.58 12.63 0.29
CA ILE A 52 8.95 12.34 0.75
C ILE A 52 8.99 12.18 2.28
N GLN A 53 8.34 13.08 3.01
CA GLN A 53 8.30 13.01 4.48
C GLN A 53 7.54 11.79 4.98
N GLY A 54 6.37 11.49 4.39
CA GLY A 54 5.60 10.29 4.71
C GLY A 54 6.36 9.00 4.44
N MET A 55 7.06 8.92 3.30
CA MET A 55 7.90 7.77 2.96
C MET A 55 9.07 7.59 3.93
N ASN A 56 9.75 8.66 4.31
CA ASN A 56 10.85 8.61 5.27
C ASN A 56 10.38 8.15 6.65
N ALA A 57 9.26 8.70 7.14
CA ALA A 57 8.67 8.30 8.41
C ALA A 57 8.27 6.82 8.41
N MET A 58 7.53 6.39 7.38
CA MET A 58 7.10 4.99 7.24
C MET A 58 8.30 4.04 7.09
N SER A 59 9.34 4.44 6.38
CA SER A 59 10.57 3.65 6.23
C SER A 59 11.30 3.48 7.57
N ALA A 60 11.37 4.54 8.38
CA ALA A 60 11.95 4.48 9.72
C ALA A 60 11.11 3.57 10.65
N GLU A 61 9.78 3.70 10.63
CA GLU A 61 8.87 2.84 11.39
C GLU A 61 9.01 1.37 10.96
N PHE A 62 9.04 1.10 9.66
CA PHE A 62 9.20 -0.25 9.12
C PHE A 62 10.53 -0.87 9.56
N SER A 63 11.62 -0.11 9.45
CA SER A 63 12.95 -0.55 9.88
C SER A 63 13.01 -0.80 11.39
N ALA A 64 12.35 0.04 12.18
CA ALA A 64 12.28 -0.09 13.64
C ALA A 64 11.41 -1.28 14.08
N ALA A 65 10.28 -1.50 13.40
CA ALA A 65 9.35 -2.57 13.75
C ALA A 65 9.96 -3.96 13.59
N ARG A 66 10.93 -4.16 12.65
CA ARG A 66 11.54 -5.46 12.28
C ARG A 66 10.54 -6.62 12.08
N LYS A 67 9.25 -6.30 12.00
CA LYS A 67 8.13 -7.21 11.86
C LYS A 67 7.49 -6.96 10.52
N THR A 68 8.01 -7.66 9.53
CA THR A 68 7.31 -7.80 8.27
C THR A 68 6.30 -8.93 8.44
N ILE A 69 5.11 -8.79 7.83
CA ILE A 69 4.13 -9.88 7.73
C ILE A 69 4.80 -11.16 7.18
N SER A 70 5.72 -10.98 6.24
CA SER A 70 6.52 -12.07 5.67
C SER A 70 7.61 -12.59 6.62
N GLY A 71 8.15 -11.78 7.53
CA GLY A 71 9.13 -12.21 8.54
C GLY A 71 8.51 -13.12 9.61
N GLU A 72 7.28 -12.84 10.04
CA GLU A 72 6.52 -13.73 10.93
C GLU A 72 6.01 -14.99 10.22
N GLN A 73 5.76 -14.95 8.91
CA GLN A 73 5.26 -16.10 8.12
C GLN A 73 6.37 -16.95 7.45
N HIS A 74 7.53 -16.38 7.18
CA HIS A 74 8.62 -17.00 6.38
C HIS A 74 10.03 -16.85 7.03
N GLY A 75 10.13 -16.40 8.28
CA GLY A 75 11.41 -16.19 8.99
C GLY A 75 12.15 -14.92 8.56
N GLU A 76 13.32 -14.63 9.15
CA GLU A 76 14.08 -13.38 8.90
C GLU A 76 14.26 -13.04 7.41
N ALA A 77 14.54 -14.04 6.57
CA ALA A 77 14.71 -13.85 5.12
C ALA A 77 13.42 -13.47 4.38
N GLY A 78 12.25 -13.83 4.90
CA GLY A 78 10.96 -13.40 4.35
C GLY A 78 10.75 -11.90 4.47
N GLY A 79 11.41 -11.24 5.42
CA GLY A 79 11.25 -9.81 5.63
C GLY A 79 12.07 -8.90 4.72
N GLU A 80 12.94 -9.48 3.90
CA GLU A 80 13.79 -8.71 3.00
C GLU A 80 13.09 -8.50 1.65
N ILE A 81 13.12 -7.26 1.14
CA ILE A 81 12.64 -6.94 -0.22
C ILE A 81 13.52 -7.65 -1.26
N TYR A 82 14.82 -7.77 -0.95
CA TYR A 82 15.80 -8.50 -1.74
C TYR A 82 16.12 -9.80 -1.03
N VAL A 83 15.45 -10.87 -1.43
CA VAL A 83 15.74 -12.21 -0.91
C VAL A 83 16.94 -12.82 -1.63
N PRO A 84 17.81 -13.58 -0.92
CA PRO A 84 18.90 -14.30 -1.57
C PRO A 84 18.37 -15.36 -2.54
N GLU A 85 19.15 -15.72 -3.55
CA GLU A 85 18.78 -16.74 -4.55
C GLU A 85 18.48 -18.12 -3.92
N SER A 86 19.06 -18.39 -2.75
CA SER A 86 18.75 -19.58 -1.94
C SER A 86 17.33 -19.60 -1.34
N TYR A 87 16.63 -18.47 -1.32
CA TYR A 87 15.22 -18.38 -0.88
C TYR A 87 14.27 -18.94 -1.94
N THR A 88 14.54 -18.71 -3.24
CA THR A 88 13.72 -19.24 -4.35
C THR A 88 13.97 -20.73 -4.58
N ALA A 89 15.16 -21.23 -4.22
CA ALA A 89 15.56 -22.64 -4.36
C ALA A 89 14.93 -23.60 -3.32
N ARG A 90 14.17 -23.10 -2.34
CA ARG A 90 13.48 -23.90 -1.31
C ARG A 90 12.04 -24.31 -1.67
N LYS A 91 11.61 -24.11 -2.92
CA LYS A 91 10.32 -24.61 -3.43
C LYS A 91 10.44 -25.99 -4.03
#